data_AF-A0A7L2ACZ2-F1
#
_entry.id   AF-A0A7L2ACZ2-F1
#
_cell.length_a   1.000
_cell.length_b   1.000
_cell.length_c   1.000
_cell.angle_alpha   90.00
_cell.angle_beta   90.00
_cell.angle_gamma   90.00
#
_symmetry.space_group_name_H-M   'P 1'
#
loop_
_entity.id
_entity.type
_entity.pdbx_description
1 polymer ?
#
loop_
_entity_poly.entity_id
_entity_poly.type
_entity_poly.pdbx_seq_one_letter_code
_entity_poly.pdbx_strand_id
1 'polypeptide(L)'
;WKYLGLQIAARTIVLQKLEIECNPKTLADLHSLCGSLNWVRPWLGLTNEDLDPLFNLLKGERELVSPRELTPEAKTAIEKVQKALSERQAHRCEPNIPFQFIVLGKLPHLHGLIFQWIEGQRDSLLIIEWVFLSHQRSKTITEPQELIAQLIRKARVRLLTKEMFEHLLQSNASLQLSLDSYRGQISVHAPSHKLLNEEFHLIPREKRSRRPLKALTVFTDASGASHKSVMTWRNPQTQRWEADVEFVEGSPQVAELAAVVRAFEKFSEPINLVTDSAYVAGVVSRAEQAVLKEIENEHLFRLLSKLIYLISHREHPFYVMHVRSH
;
A
#
# COMPACT_ATOMS: atom_id res chain seq x y z
N TRP A 1 13.31 -25.71 23.63
CA TRP A 1 13.57 -26.57 22.46
C TRP A 1 14.30 -25.81 21.37
N LYS A 2 15.14 -26.48 20.57
CA LYS A 2 15.69 -25.93 19.32
C LYS A 2 14.95 -26.58 18.15
N TYR A 3 14.31 -25.79 17.30
CA TYR A 3 13.52 -26.32 16.19
C TYR A 3 13.50 -25.32 15.02
N LEU A 4 13.79 -25.78 13.80
CA LEU A 4 13.81 -24.97 12.58
C LEU A 4 14.51 -23.61 12.75
N GLY A 5 15.71 -23.56 13.36
CA GLY A 5 16.42 -22.29 13.55
C GLY A 5 15.86 -21.36 14.65
N LEU A 6 14.87 -21.79 15.44
CA LEU A 6 14.32 -21.07 16.59
C LEU A 6 14.73 -21.71 17.92
N GLN A 7 14.89 -20.90 18.96
CA GLN A 7 14.95 -21.33 20.35
C GLN A 7 13.62 -21.00 21.02
N ILE A 8 12.92 -22.06 21.43
CA ILE A 8 11.59 -21.98 22.02
C ILE A 8 11.75 -22.20 23.53
N ALA A 9 11.57 -21.15 24.30
CA ALA A 9 11.51 -21.18 25.76
C ALA A 9 10.07 -21.39 26.24
N ALA A 10 9.86 -21.39 27.56
CA ALA A 10 8.54 -21.61 28.15
C ALA A 10 7.51 -20.59 27.67
N ARG A 11 7.89 -19.32 27.56
CA ARG A 11 7.02 -18.19 27.16
C ARG A 11 7.47 -17.47 25.89
N THR A 12 8.77 -17.49 25.58
CA THR A 12 9.37 -16.71 24.48
C THR A 12 9.91 -17.59 23.37
N ILE A 13 9.97 -17.02 22.17
CA ILE A 13 10.57 -17.61 20.98
C ILE A 13 11.59 -16.59 20.48
N VAL A 14 12.85 -17.00 20.43
CA VAL A 14 13.95 -16.21 19.88
C VAL A 14 14.59 -16.95 18.73
N LEU A 15 15.24 -16.23 17.83
CA LEU A 15 16.03 -16.87 16.79
C LEU A 15 17.24 -17.54 17.42
N GLN A 16 17.61 -18.71 16.89
CA GLN A 16 18.96 -19.19 17.10
C GLN A 16 19.91 -18.13 16.54
N LYS A 17 21.11 -18.05 17.11
CA LYS A 17 22.17 -17.15 16.66
C LYS A 17 22.53 -17.54 15.22
N LEU A 18 21.73 -17.11 14.26
CA LEU A 18 21.96 -17.28 12.84
C LEU A 18 23.09 -16.33 12.51
N GLU A 19 24.20 -16.87 12.03
CA GLU A 19 25.20 -16.11 11.31
C GLU A 19 24.59 -15.75 9.95
N ILE A 20 23.68 -14.77 9.95
CA ILE A 20 23.20 -14.20 8.70
C ILE A 20 24.40 -13.49 8.08
N GLU A 21 24.82 -13.95 6.90
CA GLU A 21 25.92 -13.33 6.18
C GLU A 21 25.49 -11.95 5.70
N CYS A 22 25.95 -10.94 6.44
CA CYS A 22 25.56 -9.54 6.27
C CYS A 22 26.48 -8.77 5.30
N ASN A 23 27.25 -9.46 4.46
CA ASN A 23 28.14 -8.83 3.49
C ASN A 23 28.04 -9.53 2.12
N PRO A 24 26.86 -9.52 1.48
CA PRO A 24 26.68 -10.15 0.19
C PRO A 24 27.59 -9.50 -0.86
N LYS A 25 28.32 -10.32 -1.62
CA LYS A 25 29.23 -9.86 -2.68
C LYS A 25 28.63 -10.06 -4.07
N THR A 26 27.72 -11.01 -4.19
CA THR A 26 27.04 -11.38 -5.44
C THR A 26 25.53 -11.27 -5.30
N LEU A 27 24.83 -11.27 -6.44
CA LEU A 27 23.37 -11.36 -6.45
C LEU A 27 22.85 -12.64 -5.77
N ALA A 28 23.57 -13.77 -5.88
CA ALA A 28 23.24 -15.01 -5.17
C ALA A 28 23.27 -14.84 -3.65
N ASP A 29 24.33 -14.22 -3.13
CA ASP A 29 24.47 -13.95 -1.70
C ASP A 29 23.35 -13.04 -1.20
N LEU A 30 23.03 -12.01 -1.99
CA LEU A 30 21.96 -11.07 -1.68
C LEU A 30 20.57 -11.76 -1.68
N HIS A 31 20.31 -12.68 -2.62
CA HIS A 31 19.10 -13.49 -2.61
C HIS A 31 19.01 -14.37 -1.36
N SER A 32 20.11 -15.02 -0.98
CA SER A 32 20.18 -15.85 0.23
C SER A 32 19.91 -15.03 1.50
N LEU A 33 20.53 -13.85 1.60
CA LEU A 33 20.29 -12.89 2.67
C LEU A 33 18.81 -12.49 2.73
N CYS A 34 18.25 -12.00 1.62
CA CYS A 34 16.86 -11.57 1.56
C CYS A 34 15.87 -12.72 1.87
N GLY A 35 16.18 -13.95 1.44
CA GLY A 35 15.41 -15.14 1.77
C GLY A 35 15.40 -15.43 3.27
N SER A 36 16.59 -15.40 3.88
CA SER A 36 16.76 -15.58 5.34
C SER A 36 16.02 -14.49 6.12
N LEU A 37 16.12 -13.23 5.70
CA LEU A 37 15.44 -12.10 6.32
C LEU A 37 13.91 -12.22 6.21
N ASN A 38 13.40 -12.62 5.04
CA ASN A 38 11.96 -12.83 4.85
C ASN A 38 11.43 -13.99 5.72
N TRP A 39 12.24 -15.02 5.97
CA TRP A 39 11.87 -16.12 6.86
C TRP A 39 11.78 -15.66 8.32
N VAL A 40 12.76 -14.92 8.84
CA VAL A 40 12.78 -14.48 10.25
C VAL A 40 11.84 -13.31 10.55
N ARG A 41 11.46 -12.57 9.52
CA ARG A 41 10.67 -11.33 9.59
C ARG A 41 9.44 -11.38 10.50
N PRO A 42 8.60 -12.44 10.47
CA PRO A 42 7.37 -12.48 11.25
C PRO A 42 7.59 -12.48 12.76
N TRP A 43 8.78 -12.84 13.25
CA TRP A 43 9.11 -12.79 14.68
C TRP A 43 9.82 -11.50 15.08
N LEU A 44 10.53 -10.88 14.13
CA LEU A 44 11.35 -9.71 14.41
C LEU A 44 10.62 -8.39 14.20
N GLY A 45 9.52 -8.31 13.44
CA GLY A 45 8.86 -7.03 13.21
C GLY A 45 9.69 -6.08 12.34
N LEU A 46 10.47 -6.61 11.40
CA LEU A 46 11.22 -5.82 10.42
C LEU A 46 10.27 -5.36 9.31
N THR A 47 10.08 -4.05 9.16
CA THR A 47 9.09 -3.50 8.22
C THR A 47 9.57 -3.56 6.77
N ASN A 48 8.69 -3.26 5.81
CA ASN A 48 9.12 -3.16 4.40
C ASN A 48 10.04 -1.97 4.21
N GLU A 49 9.83 -0.88 4.95
CA GLU A 49 10.69 0.31 4.95
C GLU A 49 12.10 -0.03 5.44
N ASP A 50 12.22 -0.86 6.49
CA ASP A 50 13.51 -1.28 7.04
C ASP A 50 14.35 -2.09 6.04
N LEU A 51 13.69 -2.89 5.19
CA LEU A 51 14.33 -3.82 4.26
C LEU A 51 14.37 -3.30 2.82
N ASP A 52 13.71 -2.17 2.53
CA ASP A 52 13.62 -1.57 1.20
C ASP A 52 14.99 -1.36 0.55
N PRO A 53 16.00 -0.81 1.26
CA PRO A 53 17.34 -0.63 0.68
C PRO A 53 17.96 -1.94 0.20
N LEU A 54 17.74 -3.05 0.92
CA LEU A 54 18.27 -4.36 0.53
C LEU A 54 17.53 -4.95 -0.67
N PHE A 55 16.21 -4.78 -0.73
CA PHE A 55 15.43 -5.28 -1.86
C PHE A 55 15.70 -4.48 -3.15
N ASN A 56 16.02 -3.19 -3.05
CA ASN A 56 16.40 -2.39 -4.21
C ASN A 56 17.70 -2.88 -4.86
N LEU A 57 18.63 -3.47 -4.10
CA LEU A 57 19.85 -4.08 -4.63
C LEU A 57 19.60 -5.36 -5.45
N LEU A 58 18.41 -5.96 -5.36
CA LEU A 58 18.03 -7.11 -6.21
C LEU A 58 17.68 -6.69 -7.65
N LYS A 59 17.46 -5.40 -7.90
CA LYS A 59 17.20 -4.85 -9.24
C LYS A 59 18.50 -4.85 -10.07
N GLY A 60 18.37 -4.74 -11.40
CA GLY A 60 19.50 -4.66 -12.33
C GLY A 60 19.82 -6.00 -13.00
N GLU A 61 21.12 -6.27 -13.22
CA GLU A 61 21.61 -7.48 -13.89
C GLU A 61 21.11 -8.75 -13.20
N ARG A 62 20.68 -9.73 -13.99
CA ARG A 62 20.02 -10.95 -13.50
C ARG A 62 20.97 -12.11 -13.25
N GLU A 63 22.24 -11.96 -13.58
CA GLU A 63 23.22 -13.02 -13.40
C GLU A 63 23.54 -13.19 -11.92
N LEU A 64 23.44 -14.42 -11.42
CA LEU A 64 23.64 -14.74 -10.00
C LEU A 64 25.04 -14.39 -9.48
N VAL A 65 26.03 -14.45 -10.36
CA VAL A 65 27.43 -14.10 -10.07
C VAL A 65 27.71 -12.60 -10.20
N SER A 66 26.74 -11.80 -10.68
CA SER A 66 26.91 -10.36 -10.83
C SER A 66 27.29 -9.74 -9.49
N PRO A 67 28.29 -8.85 -9.45
CA PRO A 67 28.73 -8.23 -8.21
C PRO A 67 27.61 -7.33 -7.66
N ARG A 68 27.51 -7.28 -6.33
CA ARG A 68 26.64 -6.38 -5.60
C ARG A 68 27.44 -5.67 -4.53
N GLU A 69 27.32 -4.36 -4.52
CA GLU A 69 27.92 -3.52 -3.49
C GLU A 69 26.82 -2.96 -2.59
N LEU A 70 27.04 -3.05 -1.28
CA LEU A 70 26.12 -2.48 -0.30
C LEU A 70 26.21 -0.95 -0.31
N THR A 71 25.10 -0.30 -0.61
CA THR A 71 24.96 1.15 -0.42
C THR A 71 24.99 1.49 1.09
N PRO A 72 25.27 2.76 1.46
CA PRO A 72 25.20 3.19 2.85
C PRO A 72 23.87 2.86 3.53
N GLU A 73 22.74 3.05 2.82
CA GLU A 73 21.40 2.76 3.32
C GLU A 73 21.20 1.27 3.58
N ALA A 74 21.72 0.40 2.70
CA ALA A 74 21.67 -1.04 2.85
C ALA A 74 22.51 -1.51 4.06
N LYS A 75 23.66 -0.87 4.34
CA LYS A 75 24.46 -1.14 5.54
C LYS A 75 23.70 -0.77 6.81
N THR A 76 23.06 0.40 6.84
CA THR A 76 22.20 0.80 7.97
C THR A 76 21.02 -0.16 8.16
N ALA A 77 20.40 -0.62 7.08
CA ALA A 77 19.35 -1.64 7.15
C ALA A 77 19.84 -2.94 7.78
N ILE A 78 21.04 -3.39 7.41
CA ILE A 78 21.69 -4.58 7.98
C ILE A 78 21.99 -4.41 9.47
N GLU A 79 22.52 -3.27 9.90
CA GLU A 79 22.76 -2.98 11.32
C GLU A 79 21.45 -3.04 12.12
N LYS A 80 20.37 -2.47 11.57
CA LYS A 80 19.04 -2.52 12.19
C LYS A 80 18.52 -3.96 12.30
N VAL A 81 18.75 -4.78 11.28
CA VAL A 81 18.44 -6.22 11.29
C VAL A 81 19.23 -6.95 12.38
N GLN A 82 20.54 -6.72 12.48
CA GLN A 82 21.40 -7.34 13.50
C GLN A 82 20.97 -6.98 14.92
N LYS A 83 20.61 -5.70 15.12
CA LYS A 83 20.02 -5.23 16.38
C LYS A 83 18.69 -5.93 16.68
N ALA A 84 17.80 -6.02 15.69
CA ALA A 84 16.52 -6.71 15.84
C ALA A 84 16.69 -8.20 16.19
N LEU A 85 17.63 -8.89 15.55
CA LEU A 85 17.96 -10.29 15.82
C LEU A 85 18.42 -10.53 17.27
N SER A 86 19.09 -9.54 17.86
CA SER A 86 19.64 -9.64 19.22
C SER A 86 18.65 -9.22 20.30
N GLU A 87 17.81 -8.21 20.02
CA GLU A 87 16.97 -7.57 21.04
C GLU A 87 15.51 -8.03 21.01
N ARG A 88 15.01 -8.55 19.87
CA ARG A 88 13.59 -8.83 19.69
C ARG A 88 13.26 -10.29 19.88
N GLN A 89 12.05 -10.53 20.38
CA GLN A 89 11.51 -11.87 20.62
C GLN A 89 10.02 -11.90 20.28
N ALA A 90 9.54 -13.10 19.95
CA ALA A 90 8.12 -13.41 19.89
C ALA A 90 7.71 -14.22 21.13
N HIS A 91 6.41 -14.44 21.26
CA HIS A 91 5.82 -15.13 22.41
C HIS A 91 5.06 -16.36 21.94
N ARG A 92 4.97 -17.34 22.84
CA ARG A 92 4.06 -18.46 22.65
C ARG A 92 2.63 -17.99 22.87
N CYS A 93 1.70 -18.60 22.14
CA CYS A 93 0.28 -18.34 22.35
C CYS A 93 -0.20 -18.95 23.67
N GLU A 94 -1.05 -18.21 24.36
CA GLU A 94 -1.80 -18.63 25.54
C GLU A 94 -3.18 -19.13 25.10
N PRO A 95 -3.54 -20.41 25.31
CA PRO A 95 -4.76 -20.99 24.74
C PRO A 95 -6.06 -20.30 25.16
N ASN A 96 -6.10 -19.72 26.35
CA ASN A 96 -7.31 -19.11 26.93
C ASN A 96 -7.47 -17.62 26.59
N ILE A 97 -6.55 -17.05 25.81
CA ILE A 97 -6.54 -15.62 25.50
C ILE A 97 -6.88 -15.44 24.03
N PRO A 98 -7.86 -14.59 23.67
CA PRO A 98 -8.22 -14.38 22.29
C PRO A 98 -7.09 -13.68 21.52
N PHE A 99 -6.89 -14.09 20.26
CA PHE A 99 -6.03 -13.34 19.34
C PHE A 99 -6.67 -12.00 18.98
N GLN A 100 -5.83 -10.98 18.92
CA GLN A 100 -6.15 -9.65 18.43
C GLN A 100 -5.26 -9.34 17.22
N PHE A 101 -5.74 -8.47 16.35
CA PHE A 101 -5.01 -8.00 15.20
C PHE A 101 -5.07 -6.49 15.13
N ILE A 102 -3.91 -5.86 14.95
CA ILE A 102 -3.78 -4.41 14.78
C ILE A 102 -3.03 -4.11 13.49
N VAL A 103 -3.47 -3.07 12.78
CA VAL A 103 -2.76 -2.50 11.63
C VAL A 103 -1.97 -1.29 12.11
N LEU A 104 -0.70 -1.25 11.77
CA LEU A 104 0.30 -0.29 12.22
C LEU A 104 1.04 0.32 11.02
N GLY A 105 1.80 1.38 11.31
CA GLY A 105 2.58 2.14 10.34
C GLY A 105 1.75 3.15 9.53
N LYS A 106 2.47 3.78 8.59
CA LYS A 106 1.95 4.82 7.69
C LYS A 106 1.94 4.32 6.24
N LEU A 107 1.10 4.90 5.40
CA LEU A 107 1.19 4.65 3.95
C LEU A 107 2.56 5.12 3.44
N PRO A 108 3.20 4.36 2.53
CA PRO A 108 2.72 3.13 1.91
C PRO A 108 3.18 1.82 2.61
N HIS A 109 3.77 1.92 3.80
CA HIS A 109 4.43 0.83 4.55
C HIS A 109 3.58 0.29 5.70
N LEU A 110 2.27 0.11 5.45
CA LEU A 110 1.39 -0.53 6.41
C LEU A 110 1.83 -1.96 6.71
N HIS A 111 1.72 -2.36 7.97
CA HIS A 111 1.97 -3.70 8.44
C HIS A 111 0.98 -4.06 9.55
N GLY A 112 0.95 -5.31 9.96
CA GLY A 112 0.03 -5.78 10.99
C GLY A 112 0.74 -6.59 12.06
N LEU A 113 0.10 -6.71 13.20
CA LEU A 113 0.57 -7.54 14.30
C LEU A 113 -0.59 -8.38 14.81
N ILE A 114 -0.38 -9.70 14.84
CA ILE A 114 -1.19 -10.64 15.59
C ILE A 114 -0.61 -10.72 16.99
N PHE A 115 -1.43 -10.45 18.01
CA PHE A 115 -1.00 -10.45 19.39
C PHE A 115 -2.08 -11.00 20.32
N GLN A 116 -1.70 -11.30 21.56
CA GLN A 116 -2.61 -11.54 22.66
C GLN A 116 -2.35 -10.51 23.76
N TRP A 117 -3.41 -10.07 24.44
CA TRP A 117 -3.34 -9.07 25.50
C TRP A 117 -3.73 -9.69 26.83
N ILE A 118 -2.84 -9.60 27.82
CA ILE A 118 -3.05 -10.08 29.20
C ILE A 118 -3.25 -8.88 30.10
N GLU A 119 -4.46 -8.67 30.60
CA GLU A 119 -4.73 -7.58 31.54
C GLU A 119 -3.99 -7.76 32.88
N GLY A 120 -3.48 -6.66 33.43
CA GLY A 120 -2.89 -6.63 34.77
C GLY A 120 -1.45 -7.14 34.91
N GLN A 121 -0.77 -7.52 33.82
CA GLN A 121 0.64 -7.92 33.85
C GLN A 121 1.57 -6.80 33.37
N ARG A 122 2.80 -6.77 33.92
CA ARG A 122 3.86 -5.82 33.51
C ARG A 122 4.20 -5.95 32.02
N ASP A 123 4.19 -7.18 31.50
CA ASP A 123 4.31 -7.51 30.07
C ASP A 123 2.95 -8.02 29.55
N SER A 124 2.00 -7.10 29.40
CA SER A 124 0.64 -7.39 28.93
C SER A 124 0.59 -7.86 27.47
N LEU A 125 1.59 -7.49 26.65
CA LEU A 125 1.60 -7.76 25.20
C LEU A 125 2.36 -9.04 24.87
N LEU A 126 1.65 -10.03 24.32
CA LEU A 126 2.25 -11.20 23.68
C LEU A 126 2.28 -11.03 22.16
N ILE A 127 3.45 -10.75 21.62
CA ILE A 127 3.70 -10.68 20.17
C ILE A 127 3.69 -12.09 19.60
N ILE A 128 2.69 -12.42 18.77
CA ILE A 128 2.57 -13.76 18.16
C ILE A 128 3.24 -13.77 16.79
N GLU A 129 2.79 -12.91 15.88
CA GLU A 129 3.31 -12.86 14.52
C GLU A 129 3.10 -11.48 13.89
N TRP A 130 4.14 -10.93 13.29
CA TRP A 130 4.08 -9.74 12.44
C TRP A 130 3.67 -10.13 11.02
N VAL A 131 2.69 -9.40 10.48
CA VAL A 131 2.09 -9.64 9.16
C VAL A 131 2.45 -8.48 8.23
N PHE A 132 3.03 -8.80 7.07
CA PHE A 132 3.50 -7.78 6.12
C PHE A 132 2.82 -7.86 4.76
N LEU A 133 2.68 -6.70 4.13
CA LEU A 133 2.33 -6.59 2.72
C LEU A 133 3.48 -7.09 1.84
N SER A 134 3.15 -7.55 0.63
CA SER A 134 4.17 -7.86 -0.38
C SER A 134 4.98 -6.60 -0.68
N HIS A 135 6.30 -6.72 -0.76
CA HIS A 135 7.17 -5.61 -1.16
C HIS A 135 6.86 -5.17 -2.61
N GLN A 136 6.71 -6.14 -3.51
CA GLN A 136 6.24 -5.86 -4.88
C GLN A 136 4.71 -5.81 -4.94
N ARG A 137 4.19 -4.70 -5.45
CA ARG A 137 2.75 -4.51 -5.69
C ARG A 137 2.34 -5.14 -7.02
N SER A 138 1.19 -5.81 -7.02
CA SER A 138 0.59 -6.37 -8.22
C SER A 138 -0.14 -5.31 -9.04
N LYS A 139 -0.79 -4.35 -8.38
CA LYS A 139 -1.51 -3.24 -9.02
C LYS A 139 -0.64 -1.99 -9.09
N THR A 140 -0.82 -1.24 -10.17
CA THR A 140 -0.17 0.07 -10.37
C THR A 140 -0.66 1.09 -9.35
N ILE A 141 -1.98 1.16 -9.15
CA ILE A 141 -2.63 2.06 -8.19
C ILE A 141 -3.38 1.18 -7.20
N THR A 142 -3.10 1.35 -5.92
CA THR A 142 -3.76 0.58 -4.85
C THR A 142 -4.34 1.53 -3.83
N GLU A 143 -5.62 1.37 -3.51
CA GLU A 143 -6.27 2.18 -2.49
C GLU A 143 -5.80 1.76 -1.08
N PRO A 144 -5.68 2.70 -0.12
CA PRO A 144 -5.29 2.38 1.25
C PRO A 144 -6.13 1.28 1.91
N GLN A 145 -7.45 1.28 1.67
CA GLN A 145 -8.38 0.27 2.21
C GLN A 145 -8.07 -1.12 1.64
N GLU A 146 -7.57 -1.23 0.41
CA GLU A 146 -7.16 -2.50 -0.18
C GLU A 146 -5.92 -3.08 0.52
N LEU A 147 -4.99 -2.21 0.94
CA LEU A 147 -3.80 -2.62 1.69
C LEU A 147 -4.18 -3.14 3.08
N ILE A 148 -5.06 -2.43 3.79
CA ILE A 148 -5.61 -2.87 5.08
C ILE A 148 -6.33 -4.22 4.92
N ALA A 149 -7.18 -4.35 3.90
CA ALA A 149 -7.89 -5.58 3.60
C ALA A 149 -6.95 -6.76 3.27
N GLN A 150 -5.83 -6.51 2.59
CA GLN A 150 -4.81 -7.54 2.35
C GLN A 150 -4.17 -8.00 3.65
N LEU A 151 -3.84 -7.08 4.56
CA LEU A 151 -3.29 -7.41 5.88
C LEU A 151 -4.28 -8.25 6.70
N ILE A 152 -5.55 -7.85 6.76
CA ILE A 152 -6.59 -8.60 7.47
C ILE A 152 -6.77 -9.99 6.86
N ARG A 153 -6.82 -10.12 5.52
CA ARG A 153 -6.90 -11.43 4.84
C ARG A 153 -5.71 -12.31 5.17
N LYS A 154 -4.50 -11.78 5.15
CA LYS A 154 -3.29 -12.52 5.53
C LYS A 154 -3.36 -12.98 6.98
N ALA A 155 -3.73 -12.10 7.91
CA ALA A 155 -3.87 -12.45 9.32
C ALA A 155 -4.93 -13.54 9.53
N ARG A 156 -6.06 -13.43 8.83
CA ARG A 156 -7.11 -14.46 8.83
C ARG A 156 -6.62 -15.80 8.31
N VAL A 157 -5.87 -15.85 7.21
CA VAL A 157 -5.28 -17.11 6.72
C VAL A 157 -4.30 -17.72 7.74
N ARG A 158 -3.62 -16.90 8.55
CA ARG A 158 -2.77 -17.39 9.64
C ARG A 158 -3.57 -17.93 10.82
N LEU A 159 -4.77 -17.38 11.07
CA LEU A 159 -5.60 -17.71 12.23
C LEU A 159 -6.72 -18.73 11.95
N LEU A 160 -7.16 -18.88 10.69
CA LEU A 160 -8.28 -19.72 10.28
C LEU A 160 -7.82 -20.95 9.50
N THR A 161 -8.55 -22.05 9.67
CA THR A 161 -8.53 -23.19 8.74
C THR A 161 -9.26 -22.84 7.43
N LYS A 162 -8.90 -23.55 6.35
CA LYS A 162 -8.97 -23.17 4.92
C LYS A 162 -10.36 -22.86 4.31
N GLU A 163 -11.49 -23.14 4.99
CA GLU A 163 -12.81 -23.32 4.34
C GLU A 163 -13.67 -22.05 4.22
N MET A 164 -13.35 -20.95 4.90
CA MET A 164 -14.30 -19.82 5.08
C MET A 164 -14.16 -18.67 4.06
N PHE A 165 -13.38 -18.84 2.99
CA PHE A 165 -12.87 -17.72 2.17
C PHE A 165 -13.72 -17.37 0.92
N GLU A 166 -14.65 -18.22 0.47
CA GLU A 166 -15.18 -18.14 -0.90
C GLU A 166 -16.44 -17.26 -1.09
N HIS A 167 -17.21 -16.94 -0.05
CA HIS A 167 -18.57 -16.42 -0.23
C HIS A 167 -18.70 -14.91 -0.56
N LEU A 168 -17.61 -14.14 -0.65
CA LEU A 168 -17.65 -12.85 0.06
C LEU A 168 -17.62 -11.50 -0.69
N LEU A 169 -17.98 -11.50 -1.96
CA LEU A 169 -17.84 -10.34 -2.82
C LEU A 169 -19.15 -9.56 -2.96
N GLN A 170 -19.27 -8.34 -2.40
CA GLN A 170 -19.99 -7.22 -3.07
C GLN A 170 -19.97 -5.86 -2.34
N SER A 171 -19.58 -4.82 -3.10
CA SER A 171 -19.68 -3.35 -2.91
C SER A 171 -18.46 -2.55 -2.40
N ASN A 172 -17.61 -3.12 -1.55
CA ASN A 172 -16.16 -2.90 -1.49
C ASN A 172 -15.53 -4.24 -1.11
N ALA A 173 -15.42 -5.07 -2.16
CA ALA A 173 -15.08 -6.48 -2.05
C ALA A 173 -13.93 -6.73 -1.09
N SER A 174 -12.80 -6.03 -1.23
CA SER A 174 -11.60 -6.37 -0.46
C SER A 174 -11.78 -6.24 1.05
N LEU A 175 -12.26 -5.10 1.53
CA LEU A 175 -12.38 -4.87 2.98
C LEU A 175 -13.56 -5.63 3.57
N GLN A 176 -14.71 -5.68 2.87
CA GLN A 176 -15.87 -6.46 3.29
C GLN A 176 -15.56 -7.96 3.30
N LEU A 177 -14.89 -8.51 2.27
CA LEU A 177 -14.34 -9.88 2.27
C LEU A 177 -13.49 -10.13 3.52
N SER A 178 -12.62 -9.17 3.84
CA SER A 178 -11.67 -9.34 4.92
C SER A 178 -12.32 -9.32 6.30
N LEU A 179 -13.45 -8.64 6.46
CA LEU A 179 -14.18 -8.50 7.72
C LEU A 179 -15.42 -9.37 7.83
N ASP A 180 -15.87 -10.01 6.77
CA ASP A 180 -17.11 -10.76 6.85
C ASP A 180 -17.02 -12.00 7.72
N SER A 181 -18.16 -12.31 8.34
CA SER A 181 -18.28 -13.36 9.35
C SER A 181 -17.45 -13.06 10.61
N TYR A 182 -16.78 -11.89 10.72
CA TYR A 182 -16.16 -11.44 11.95
C TYR A 182 -17.23 -11.00 12.94
N ARG A 183 -17.31 -11.69 14.07
CA ARG A 183 -18.24 -11.40 15.17
C ARG A 183 -17.59 -10.66 16.35
N GLY A 184 -16.33 -10.28 16.22
CA GLY A 184 -15.59 -9.58 17.27
C GLY A 184 -15.75 -8.05 17.19
N GLN A 185 -15.01 -7.35 18.04
CA GLN A 185 -15.05 -5.88 18.11
C GLN A 185 -13.96 -5.25 17.24
N ILE A 186 -14.32 -4.20 16.50
CA ILE A 186 -13.38 -3.34 15.78
C ILE A 186 -13.20 -2.05 16.58
N SER A 187 -11.95 -1.67 16.83
CA SER A 187 -11.59 -0.44 17.54
C SER A 187 -10.56 0.34 16.74
N VAL A 188 -10.60 1.67 16.86
CA VAL A 188 -9.57 2.59 16.34
C VAL A 188 -8.53 2.95 17.41
N HIS A 189 -8.75 2.54 18.66
CA HIS A 189 -7.85 2.77 19.77
C HIS A 189 -7.01 1.51 20.04
N ALA A 190 -5.70 1.66 20.00
CA ALA A 190 -4.76 0.63 20.41
C ALA A 190 -4.69 0.52 21.93
N PRO A 191 -4.41 -0.68 22.49
CA PRO A 191 -4.03 -0.82 23.89
C PRO A 191 -2.78 0.03 24.21
N SER A 192 -2.74 0.61 25.40
CA SER A 192 -1.63 1.47 25.85
C SER A 192 -0.32 0.67 25.97
N HIS A 193 0.48 0.68 24.90
CA HIS A 193 1.78 -0.01 24.85
C HIS A 193 2.76 0.74 23.93
N LYS A 194 4.03 0.84 24.32
CA LYS A 194 5.05 1.61 23.56
C LYS A 194 5.19 1.16 22.10
N LEU A 195 5.07 -0.14 21.84
CA LEU A 195 5.13 -0.72 20.47
C LEU A 195 3.86 -0.51 19.65
N LEU A 196 2.74 -0.14 20.28
CA LEU A 196 1.45 0.06 19.61
C LEU A 196 1.08 1.55 19.50
N ASN A 197 1.93 2.43 20.05
CA ASN A 197 1.79 3.89 19.97
C ASN A 197 2.30 4.47 18.63
N GLU A 198 2.44 3.65 17.59
CA GLU A 198 2.75 4.17 16.26
C GLU A 198 1.55 4.95 15.71
N GLU A 199 1.82 6.09 15.06
CA GLU A 199 0.78 6.89 14.42
C GLU A 199 0.19 6.16 13.22
N PHE A 200 -1.02 5.62 13.39
CA PHE A 200 -1.88 5.23 12.28
C PHE A 200 -2.74 6.43 11.87
N HIS A 201 -2.44 7.03 10.72
CA HIS A 201 -3.30 8.08 10.18
C HIS A 201 -4.54 7.45 9.55
N LEU A 202 -5.70 7.70 10.16
CA LEU A 202 -7.01 7.37 9.58
C LEU A 202 -7.10 7.96 8.17
N ILE A 203 -7.51 7.12 7.23
CA ILE A 203 -7.84 7.55 5.86
C ILE A 203 -8.99 8.57 5.99
N PRO A 204 -8.79 9.85 5.59
CA PRO A 204 -9.82 10.87 5.63
C PRO A 204 -11.04 10.49 4.81
N ARG A 205 -12.15 11.19 5.07
CA ARG A 205 -13.43 11.01 4.40
C ARG A 205 -13.27 11.19 2.88
N GLU A 206 -13.86 10.28 2.09
CA GLU A 206 -13.85 10.30 0.61
C GLU A 206 -14.27 11.69 0.08
N LYS A 207 -13.38 12.36 -0.66
CA LYS A 207 -13.65 13.60 -1.41
C LYS A 207 -14.39 13.30 -2.71
N ARG A 208 -14.19 12.11 -3.27
CA ARG A 208 -14.95 11.65 -4.42
C ARG A 208 -16.41 11.45 -4.07
N SER A 209 -17.29 12.17 -4.75
CA SER A 209 -18.73 11.95 -4.68
C SER A 209 -19.14 10.72 -5.47
N ARG A 210 -20.15 10.00 -4.98
CA ARG A 210 -20.79 8.88 -5.70
C ARG A 210 -21.91 9.33 -6.64
N ARG A 211 -22.31 10.61 -6.57
CA ARG A 211 -23.37 11.21 -7.37
C ARG A 211 -22.86 12.51 -8.03
N PRO A 212 -23.41 12.89 -9.19
CA PRO A 212 -23.11 14.18 -9.80
C PRO A 212 -23.31 15.34 -8.82
N LEU A 213 -22.41 16.31 -8.89
CA LEU A 213 -22.42 17.53 -8.10
C LEU A 213 -23.17 18.63 -8.83
N LYS A 214 -23.76 19.57 -8.07
CA LYS A 214 -24.23 20.85 -8.62
C LYS A 214 -23.03 21.80 -8.82
N ALA A 215 -22.18 21.47 -9.78
CA ALA A 215 -20.90 22.13 -9.98
C ALA A 215 -20.48 22.16 -11.46
N LEU A 216 -19.33 22.78 -11.76
CA LEU A 216 -18.79 22.87 -13.12
C LEU A 216 -18.61 21.47 -13.71
N THR A 217 -19.02 21.27 -14.96
CA THR A 217 -18.78 20.02 -15.68
C THR A 217 -17.67 20.22 -16.70
N VAL A 218 -16.64 19.39 -16.61
CA VAL A 218 -15.45 19.39 -17.47
C VAL A 218 -15.45 18.10 -18.25
N PHE A 219 -15.39 18.22 -19.58
CA PHE A 219 -15.30 17.09 -20.50
C PHE A 219 -13.85 16.94 -20.93
N THR A 220 -13.31 15.72 -20.89
CA THR A 220 -11.94 15.41 -21.32
C THR A 220 -11.95 14.32 -22.37
N ASP A 221 -11.07 14.47 -23.36
CA ASP A 221 -10.89 13.56 -24.48
C ASP A 221 -9.43 13.67 -24.98
N ALA A 222 -8.94 12.66 -25.69
CA ALA A 222 -7.68 12.71 -26.38
C ALA A 222 -7.70 11.99 -27.73
N SER A 223 -7.01 12.58 -28.70
CA SER A 223 -6.81 11.97 -30.02
C SER A 223 -5.44 11.33 -30.11
N GLY A 224 -5.45 10.01 -30.28
CA GLY A 224 -4.24 9.22 -30.56
C GLY A 224 -3.55 9.58 -31.87
N ALA A 225 -4.30 10.01 -32.89
CA ALA A 225 -3.75 10.35 -34.21
C ALA A 225 -3.05 11.71 -34.23
N SER A 226 -3.54 12.68 -33.44
CA SER A 226 -2.94 14.01 -33.38
C SER A 226 -2.07 14.24 -32.14
N HIS A 227 -1.98 13.25 -31.24
CA HIS A 227 -1.31 13.35 -29.94
C HIS A 227 -1.77 14.58 -29.15
N LYS A 228 -3.08 14.87 -29.20
CA LYS A 228 -3.66 16.03 -28.52
C LYS A 228 -4.56 15.57 -27.40
N SER A 229 -4.38 16.15 -26.24
CA SER A 229 -5.28 16.03 -25.11
C SER A 229 -6.12 17.30 -25.02
N VAL A 230 -7.41 17.13 -24.76
CA VAL A 230 -8.38 18.22 -24.77
C VAL A 230 -9.19 18.17 -23.48
N MET A 231 -9.40 19.34 -22.88
CA MET A 231 -10.47 19.53 -21.93
C MET A 231 -11.35 20.70 -22.34
N THR A 232 -12.67 20.54 -22.20
CA THR A 232 -13.64 21.58 -22.50
C THR A 232 -14.61 21.75 -21.34
N TRP A 233 -15.05 22.98 -21.11
CA TRP A 233 -16.02 23.31 -20.06
C TRP A 233 -16.85 24.51 -20.48
N ARG A 234 -18.02 24.65 -19.86
CA ARG A 234 -18.86 25.85 -20.04
C ARG A 234 -18.57 26.82 -18.91
N ASN A 235 -17.98 27.96 -19.22
CA ASN A 235 -17.63 28.96 -18.22
C ASN A 235 -18.89 29.47 -17.50
N PRO A 236 -18.99 29.36 -16.16
CA PRO A 236 -20.18 29.76 -15.42
C PRO A 236 -20.52 31.26 -15.53
N GLN A 237 -19.51 32.11 -15.71
CA GLN A 237 -19.68 33.57 -15.79
C GLN A 237 -20.10 34.01 -17.19
N THR A 238 -19.39 33.54 -18.22
CA THR A 238 -19.62 33.97 -19.61
C THR A 238 -20.65 33.12 -20.34
N GLN A 239 -21.00 31.95 -19.79
CA GLN A 239 -21.88 30.95 -20.39
C GLN A 239 -21.40 30.40 -21.74
N ARG A 240 -20.15 30.69 -22.13
CA ARG A 240 -19.50 30.22 -23.35
C ARG A 240 -18.70 28.94 -23.10
N TRP A 241 -18.53 28.16 -24.17
CA TRP A 241 -17.64 27.01 -24.16
C TRP A 241 -16.20 27.48 -24.30
N GLU A 242 -15.35 26.94 -23.43
CA GLU A 242 -13.90 27.14 -23.44
C GLU A 242 -13.22 25.79 -23.60
N ALA A 243 -12.03 25.81 -24.19
CA ALA A 243 -11.23 24.64 -24.46
C ALA A 243 -9.77 24.90 -24.12
N ASP A 244 -9.12 23.88 -23.61
CA ASP A 244 -7.68 23.80 -23.39
C ASP A 244 -7.17 22.57 -24.14
N VAL A 245 -6.26 22.80 -25.07
CA VAL A 245 -5.72 21.78 -25.98
C VAL A 245 -4.21 21.79 -25.86
N GLU A 246 -3.63 20.63 -25.59
CA GLU A 246 -2.19 20.47 -25.44
C GLU A 246 -1.71 19.27 -26.27
N PHE A 247 -0.51 19.40 -26.83
CA PHE A 247 0.19 18.27 -27.43
C PHE A 247 0.81 17.42 -26.33
N VAL A 248 0.57 16.11 -26.36
CA VAL A 248 1.08 15.15 -25.39
C VAL A 248 1.72 13.98 -26.13
N GLU A 249 3.03 13.87 -26.02
CA GLU A 249 3.78 12.78 -26.60
C GLU A 249 3.45 11.45 -25.90
N GLY A 250 3.35 10.37 -26.67
CA GLY A 250 3.09 9.04 -26.16
C GLY A 250 1.76 8.44 -26.61
N SER A 251 1.26 7.49 -25.82
CA SER A 251 0.07 6.72 -26.16
C SER A 251 -1.23 7.52 -25.96
N PRO A 252 -2.35 7.10 -26.59
CA PRO A 252 -3.65 7.71 -26.33
C PRO A 252 -4.01 7.74 -24.84
N GLN A 253 -3.69 6.67 -24.08
CA GLN A 253 -3.93 6.61 -22.64
C GLN A 253 -3.17 7.68 -21.84
N VAL A 254 -1.96 8.02 -22.27
CA VAL A 254 -1.17 9.08 -21.65
C VAL A 254 -1.79 10.45 -21.94
N ALA A 255 -2.24 10.69 -23.17
CA ALA A 255 -2.92 11.93 -23.54
C ALA A 255 -4.25 12.10 -22.79
N GLU A 256 -5.06 11.05 -22.67
CA GLU A 256 -6.28 11.03 -21.86
C GLU A 256 -6.00 11.40 -20.40
N LEU A 257 -4.99 10.76 -19.81
CA LEU A 257 -4.60 11.01 -18.43
C LEU A 257 -4.10 12.45 -18.25
N ALA A 258 -3.35 12.98 -19.21
CA ALA A 258 -2.85 14.34 -19.19
C ALA A 258 -3.97 15.39 -19.28
N ALA A 259 -5.04 15.15 -20.06
CA ALA A 259 -6.22 16.02 -20.07
C ALA A 259 -6.86 16.11 -18.68
N VAL A 260 -6.99 14.96 -18.01
CA VAL A 260 -7.59 14.88 -16.67
C VAL A 260 -6.71 15.51 -15.60
N VAL A 261 -5.40 15.28 -15.64
CA VAL A 261 -4.44 15.94 -14.74
C VAL A 261 -4.59 17.45 -14.87
N ARG A 262 -4.61 17.99 -16.09
CA ARG A 262 -4.82 19.42 -16.32
C ARG A 262 -6.16 19.94 -15.80
N ALA A 263 -7.23 19.17 -15.93
CA ALA A 263 -8.53 19.56 -15.37
C ALA A 263 -8.46 19.75 -13.85
N PHE A 264 -7.79 18.84 -13.13
CA PHE A 264 -7.60 18.96 -11.69
C PHE A 264 -6.59 20.03 -11.28
N GLU A 265 -5.62 20.37 -12.13
CA GLU A 265 -4.73 21.52 -11.90
C GLU A 265 -5.47 22.85 -12.05
N LYS A 266 -6.32 22.95 -13.06
CA LYS A 266 -7.01 24.19 -13.40
C LYS A 266 -8.13 24.53 -12.42
N PHE A 267 -8.88 23.52 -11.97
CA PHE A 267 -10.08 23.75 -11.16
C PHE A 267 -9.89 23.20 -9.75
N SER A 268 -9.68 24.07 -8.77
CA SER A 268 -9.70 23.72 -7.34
C SER A 268 -11.12 23.57 -6.79
N GLU A 269 -12.08 24.33 -7.31
CA GLU A 269 -13.52 24.32 -6.98
C GLU A 269 -14.23 23.02 -7.36
N PRO A 270 -15.34 22.61 -6.71
CA PRO A 270 -16.04 21.36 -7.03
C PRO A 270 -16.28 21.16 -8.54
N ILE A 271 -15.99 19.96 -9.06
CA ILE A 271 -16.17 19.63 -10.48
C ILE A 271 -16.82 18.27 -10.71
N ASN A 272 -17.53 18.14 -11.83
CA ASN A 272 -17.88 16.88 -12.46
C ASN A 272 -16.94 16.66 -13.65
N LEU A 273 -16.09 15.64 -13.57
CA LEU A 273 -15.24 15.20 -14.67
C LEU A 273 -15.97 14.15 -15.50
N VAL A 274 -16.10 14.39 -16.79
CA VAL A 274 -16.70 13.46 -17.76
C VAL A 274 -15.63 13.08 -18.78
N THR A 275 -15.34 11.79 -18.88
CA THR A 275 -14.37 11.24 -19.83
C THR A 275 -14.99 10.06 -20.55
N ASP A 276 -14.60 9.83 -21.79
CA ASP A 276 -14.94 8.62 -22.54
C ASP A 276 -13.90 7.50 -22.38
N SER A 277 -12.82 7.76 -21.66
CA SER A 277 -11.79 6.78 -21.33
C SER A 277 -12.15 6.01 -20.06
N ALA A 278 -12.64 4.78 -20.22
CA ALA A 278 -12.90 3.86 -19.11
C ALA A 278 -11.66 3.65 -18.22
N TYR A 279 -10.47 3.64 -18.83
CA TYR A 279 -9.20 3.55 -18.13
C TYR A 279 -9.00 4.73 -17.18
N VAL A 280 -9.12 5.97 -17.68
CA VAL A 280 -8.88 7.17 -16.87
C VAL A 280 -9.97 7.35 -15.82
N ALA A 281 -11.24 7.09 -16.15
CA ALA A 281 -12.31 7.09 -15.17
C ALA A 281 -12.02 6.13 -14.00
N GLY A 282 -11.54 4.91 -14.32
CA GLY A 282 -11.12 3.92 -13.33
C GLY A 282 -9.94 4.41 -12.47
N VAL A 283 -8.91 5.00 -13.08
CA VAL A 283 -7.75 5.57 -12.38
C VAL A 283 -8.18 6.69 -11.42
N VAL A 284 -8.93 7.68 -11.91
CA VAL A 284 -9.42 8.82 -11.11
C VAL A 284 -10.27 8.36 -9.95
N SER A 285 -11.13 7.35 -10.18
CA SER A 285 -12.02 6.82 -9.13
C SER A 285 -11.29 6.22 -7.92
N ARG A 286 -10.01 5.88 -8.09
CA ARG A 286 -9.15 5.20 -7.10
C ARG A 286 -7.93 6.03 -6.70
N ALA A 287 -7.77 7.22 -7.25
CA ALA A 287 -6.55 8.03 -7.09
C ALA A 287 -6.45 8.70 -5.71
N GLU A 288 -7.56 8.84 -4.99
CA GLU A 288 -7.59 9.47 -3.68
C GLU A 288 -6.75 8.68 -2.66
N GLN A 289 -5.68 9.31 -2.18
CA GLN A 289 -4.67 8.74 -1.27
C GLN A 289 -4.05 7.43 -1.75
N ALA A 290 -4.12 7.18 -3.06
CA ALA A 290 -3.67 5.92 -3.60
C ALA A 290 -2.17 5.77 -3.46
N VAL A 291 -1.75 4.53 -3.23
CA VAL A 291 -0.35 4.16 -3.26
C VAL A 291 0.02 3.76 -4.69
N LEU A 292 0.96 4.48 -5.26
CA LEU A 292 1.49 4.22 -6.59
C LEU A 292 2.63 3.19 -6.52
N LYS A 293 2.61 2.20 -7.40
CA LYS A 293 3.74 1.31 -7.67
C LYS A 293 4.76 2.06 -8.52
N GLU A 294 6.05 1.83 -8.29
CA GLU A 294 7.11 2.25 -9.21
C GLU A 294 6.90 1.61 -10.60
N ILE A 295 6.96 2.42 -11.66
CA ILE A 295 6.73 1.99 -13.05
C ILE A 295 7.91 2.47 -13.89
N GLU A 296 8.36 1.65 -14.83
CA GLU A 296 9.47 1.98 -15.75
C GLU A 296 9.15 3.18 -16.65
N ASN A 297 7.89 3.38 -17.04
CA ASN A 297 7.48 4.54 -17.83
C ASN A 297 7.43 5.78 -16.93
N GLU A 298 8.52 6.55 -16.93
CA GLU A 298 8.66 7.76 -16.12
C GLU A 298 7.56 8.79 -16.38
N HIS A 299 7.16 8.99 -17.64
CA HIS A 299 6.18 10.01 -17.99
C HIS A 299 4.80 9.66 -17.41
N LEU A 300 4.37 8.40 -17.58
CA LEU A 300 3.15 7.88 -16.98
C LEU A 300 3.22 7.92 -15.44
N PHE A 301 4.35 7.54 -14.86
CA PHE A 301 4.57 7.59 -13.41
C PHE A 301 4.42 9.02 -12.86
N ARG A 302 4.97 10.02 -13.56
CA ARG A 302 4.84 11.44 -13.20
C ARG A 302 3.39 11.92 -13.28
N LEU A 303 2.66 11.60 -14.36
CA LEU A 303 1.24 11.96 -14.49
C LEU A 303 0.37 11.32 -13.41
N LEU A 304 0.56 10.02 -13.13
CA LEU A 304 -0.18 9.31 -12.08
C LEU A 304 0.14 9.87 -10.69
N SER A 305 1.42 10.12 -10.40
CA SER A 305 1.85 10.73 -9.13
C SER A 305 1.21 12.11 -8.94
N LYS A 306 1.19 12.91 -10.00
CA LYS A 306 0.61 14.25 -10.01
C LYS A 306 -0.91 14.21 -9.81
N LEU A 307 -1.60 13.30 -10.52
CA LEU A 307 -3.05 13.10 -10.34
C LEU A 307 -3.40 12.71 -8.90
N ILE A 308 -2.68 11.71 -8.35
CA ILE A 308 -2.86 11.26 -6.97
C ILE A 308 -2.64 12.42 -6.01
N TYR A 309 -1.56 13.20 -6.19
CA TYR A 309 -1.27 14.37 -5.37
C TYR A 309 -2.41 15.39 -5.40
N LEU A 310 -2.84 15.80 -6.61
CA LEU A 310 -3.90 16.79 -6.80
C LEU A 310 -5.21 16.35 -6.14
N ILE A 311 -5.66 15.13 -6.39
CA ILE A 311 -6.90 14.60 -5.81
C ILE A 311 -6.78 14.45 -4.29
N SER A 312 -5.66 13.95 -3.79
CA SER A 312 -5.47 13.69 -2.36
C SER A 312 -5.39 14.98 -1.53
N HIS A 313 -4.89 16.08 -2.10
CA HIS A 313 -4.74 17.37 -1.42
C HIS A 313 -5.84 18.37 -1.72
N ARG A 314 -6.74 18.04 -2.65
CA ARG A 314 -7.89 18.88 -3.00
C ARG A 314 -8.81 19.15 -1.82
N GLU A 315 -9.27 20.37 -1.60
CA GLU A 315 -10.21 20.66 -0.49
C GLU A 315 -11.66 20.30 -0.82
N HIS A 316 -12.04 20.48 -2.09
CA HIS A 316 -13.42 20.35 -2.55
C HIS A 316 -13.73 18.98 -3.17
N PRO A 317 -14.99 18.53 -3.13
CA PRO A 317 -15.37 17.26 -3.73
C PRO A 317 -15.26 17.28 -5.25
N PHE A 318 -15.22 16.10 -5.84
CA PHE A 318 -15.32 15.91 -7.29
C PHE A 318 -16.17 14.68 -7.60
N TYR A 319 -16.75 14.65 -8.79
CA TYR A 319 -17.42 13.47 -9.34
C TYR A 319 -16.72 13.08 -10.64
N VAL A 320 -16.59 11.79 -10.91
CA VAL A 320 -16.06 11.28 -12.17
C VAL A 320 -17.08 10.35 -12.81
N MET A 321 -17.32 10.55 -14.11
CA MET A 321 -18.22 9.75 -14.92
C MET A 321 -17.50 9.26 -16.18
N HIS A 322 -17.71 7.99 -16.49
CA HIS A 322 -17.37 7.42 -17.78
C HIS A 322 -18.60 7.48 -18.69
N VAL A 323 -18.42 8.01 -19.90
CA VAL A 323 -19.39 7.89 -21.01
C VAL A 323 -18.82 6.96 -22.06
N ARG A 324 -19.65 6.19 -22.76
CA ARG A 324 -19.15 5.36 -23.85
C ARG A 324 -18.88 6.28 -25.05
N SER A 325 -17.68 6.21 -25.62
CA SER A 325 -17.42 6.81 -26.94
C SER A 325 -18.19 6.08 -28.03
N HIS A 326 -18.56 6.83 -29.08
CA HIS A 326 -19.26 6.44 -30.31
C HIS A 326 -19.77 4.99 -30.39
#